data_AF-A0A0Q3W0N4-F1
#
_entry.id   AF-A0A0Q3W0N4-F1
#
_cell.length_a   1.000
_cell.length_b   1.000
_cell.length_c   1.000
_cell.angle_alpha   90.00
_cell.angle_beta   90.00
_cell.angle_gamma   90.00
#
_symmetry.space_group_name_H-M   'P 1'
#
loop_
_entity.id
_entity.type
_entity.pdbx_description
1 polymer ?
#
loop_
_entity_poly.entity_id
_entity_poly.type
_entity_poly.pdbx_seq_one_letter_code
_entity_poly.pdbx_strand_id
1 'polypeptide(L)'
;MESELFAIDALRAFVLVNVVYLLSILFFRKHKQLISVIHILILLIMVQYFIFVQRDYIFDEYPTIAYPMIAVVLLSYYVFFRDLNSFIKTKKFEKDASSKEIK
;
A
#
# COMPACT_ATOMS: atom_id res chain seq x y z
N MET A 1 -16.44 12.81 -18.36
CA MET A 1 -16.79 11.46 -18.84
C MET A 1 -15.62 10.48 -18.79
N GLU A 2 -14.48 10.70 -19.49
CA GLU A 2 -13.33 9.76 -19.42
C GLU A 2 -12.66 9.71 -18.03
N SER A 3 -12.49 10.87 -17.38
CA SER A 3 -11.94 10.97 -16.02
C SER A 3 -12.84 10.32 -14.96
N GLU A 4 -14.15 10.47 -15.09
CA GLU A 4 -15.15 9.87 -14.20
C GLU A 4 -15.20 8.34 -14.33
N LEU A 5 -15.14 7.82 -15.56
CA LEU A 5 -15.04 6.39 -15.82
C LEU A 5 -13.75 5.81 -15.21
N PHE A 6 -12.62 6.49 -15.39
CA PHE A 6 -11.36 6.10 -14.77
C PHE A 6 -11.43 6.10 -13.24
N ALA A 7 -12.07 7.11 -12.62
CA ALA A 7 -12.22 7.18 -11.18
C ALA A 7 -13.08 6.02 -10.64
N ILE A 8 -14.16 5.66 -11.34
CA ILE A 8 -15.00 4.51 -11.01
C ILE A 8 -14.21 3.21 -11.10
N ASP A 9 -13.43 3.01 -12.16
CA ASP A 9 -12.63 1.79 -12.33
C ASP A 9 -11.48 1.72 -11.32
N ALA A 10 -10.85 2.84 -10.98
CA ALA A 10 -9.88 2.93 -9.90
C ALA A 10 -10.49 2.56 -8.55
N LEU A 11 -11.71 3.02 -8.26
CA LEU A 11 -12.44 2.65 -7.04
C LEU A 11 -12.78 1.15 -7.02
N ARG A 12 -13.21 0.59 -8.14
CA ARG A 12 -13.46 -0.87 -8.26
C ARG A 12 -12.19 -1.67 -8.02
N ALA A 13 -11.08 -1.28 -8.63
CA ALA A 13 -9.79 -1.92 -8.41
C ALA A 13 -9.36 -1.81 -6.95
N PHE A 14 -9.57 -0.65 -6.31
CA PHE A 14 -9.26 -0.44 -4.89
C PHE A 14 -10.08 -1.39 -4.01
N VAL A 15 -11.39 -1.50 -4.22
CA VAL A 15 -12.25 -2.43 -3.49
C VAL A 15 -11.79 -3.87 -3.70
N LEU A 16 -11.49 -4.26 -4.94
CA LEU A 16 -11.06 -5.61 -5.28
C LEU A 16 -9.74 -5.98 -4.59
N VAL A 17 -8.75 -5.08 -4.57
CA VAL A 17 -7.47 -5.30 -3.88
C VAL A 17 -7.66 -5.47 -2.37
N ASN A 18 -8.57 -4.71 -1.76
CA ASN A 18 -8.90 -4.85 -0.34
C ASN A 18 -9.61 -6.19 -0.04
N VAL A 19 -10.54 -6.63 -0.90
CA VAL A 19 -11.20 -7.94 -0.76
C VAL A 19 -10.18 -9.07 -0.89
N VAL A 20 -9.30 -9.01 -1.90
CA VAL A 20 -8.22 -10.01 -2.08
C VAL A 20 -7.31 -10.06 -0.86
N TYR A 21 -6.98 -8.90 -0.28
CA TYR A 21 -6.19 -8.84 0.95
C TYR A 21 -6.87 -9.53 2.14
N LEU A 22 -8.16 -9.25 2.37
CA LEU A 22 -8.93 -9.87 3.44
C LEU A 22 -8.99 -11.39 3.28
N LEU A 23 -9.27 -11.88 2.06
CA LEU A 23 -9.23 -13.30 1.75
C LEU A 23 -7.83 -13.87 1.98
N SER A 24 -6.78 -13.19 1.52
CA SER A 24 -5.39 -13.62 1.70
C SER A 24 -5.02 -13.78 3.17
N ILE A 25 -5.42 -12.84 4.03
CA ILE A 25 -5.20 -12.94 5.48
C ILE A 25 -5.95 -14.12 6.10
N LEU A 26 -7.17 -14.37 5.62
CA LEU A 26 -8.05 -15.42 6.17
C LEU A 26 -7.50 -16.81 5.85
N PHE A 27 -7.03 -17.03 4.62
CA PHE A 27 -6.45 -18.30 4.17
C PHE A 27 -4.99 -18.48 4.63
N PHE A 28 -4.16 -17.44 4.53
CA PHE A 28 -2.71 -17.52 4.79
C PHE A 28 -2.33 -16.88 6.14
N ARG A 29 -2.97 -17.33 7.22
CA ARG A 29 -2.78 -16.77 8.57
C ARG A 29 -1.33 -16.74 9.07
N LYS A 30 -0.48 -17.67 8.61
CA LYS A 30 0.95 -17.73 8.97
C LYS A 30 1.80 -16.63 8.30
N HIS A 31 1.34 -16.08 7.18
CA HIS A 31 2.08 -15.10 6.38
C HIS A 31 1.47 -13.69 6.42
N LYS A 32 0.60 -13.40 7.41
CA LYS A 32 -0.13 -12.13 7.53
C LYS A 32 0.75 -10.89 7.38
N GLN A 33 1.94 -10.88 8.00
CA GLN A 33 2.85 -9.74 7.91
C GLN A 33 3.39 -9.53 6.48
N LEU A 34 3.80 -10.61 5.80
CA LEU A 34 4.27 -10.54 4.41
C LEU A 34 3.14 -10.05 3.49
N ILE A 35 1.93 -10.61 3.67
CA ILE A 35 0.74 -10.23 2.91
C ILE A 35 0.39 -8.76 3.15
N SER A 36 0.52 -8.28 4.39
CA SER A 36 0.31 -6.87 4.72
C SER A 36 1.31 -5.95 4.02
N VAL A 37 2.60 -6.31 4.02
CA VAL A 37 3.64 -5.51 3.33
C VAL A 37 3.37 -5.46 1.82
N ILE A 38 3.04 -6.61 1.20
CA ILE A 38 2.71 -6.68 -0.23
C ILE A 38 1.45 -5.86 -0.53
N HIS A 39 0.42 -5.97 0.31
CA HIS A 39 -0.81 -5.22 0.13
C HIS A 39 -0.60 -3.71 0.20
N ILE A 40 0.16 -3.22 1.18
CA ILE A 40 0.49 -1.80 1.29
C ILE A 40 1.30 -1.34 0.08
N LEU A 41 2.24 -2.17 -0.42
CA LEU A 41 2.98 -1.86 -1.65
C LEU A 41 2.05 -1.70 -2.86
N ILE A 42 1.10 -2.61 -3.05
CA ILE A 42 0.12 -2.54 -4.15
C ILE A 42 -0.72 -1.27 -4.03
N LEU A 43 -1.23 -0.97 -2.84
CA LEU A 43 -2.01 0.26 -2.60
C LEU A 43 -1.18 1.51 -2.91
N LEU A 44 0.10 1.53 -2.53
CA LEU A 44 1.00 2.64 -2.81
C LEU A 44 1.16 2.86 -4.32
N ILE A 45 1.38 1.79 -5.08
CA ILE A 45 1.49 1.83 -6.55
C ILE A 45 0.20 2.36 -7.16
N MET A 46 -0.96 1.88 -6.70
CA MET A 46 -2.26 2.32 -7.20
C MET A 46 -2.51 3.81 -6.95
N VAL A 47 -2.24 4.29 -5.72
CA VAL A 47 -2.41 5.70 -5.36
C VAL A 47 -1.47 6.58 -6.19
N GLN A 48 -0.21 6.18 -6.35
CA GLN A 48 0.72 6.92 -7.20
C GLN A 48 0.26 6.96 -8.66
N TYR A 49 -0.16 5.82 -9.22
CA TYR A 49 -0.65 5.75 -10.58
C TYR A 49 -1.89 6.64 -10.78
N PHE A 50 -2.84 6.60 -9.84
CA PHE A 50 -4.03 7.45 -9.88
C PHE A 50 -3.67 8.93 -9.91
N ILE A 51 -2.77 9.37 -9.01
CA ILE A 51 -2.34 10.77 -8.95
C ILE A 51 -1.58 11.18 -10.21
N PHE A 52 -0.77 10.29 -10.77
CA PHE A 52 -0.05 10.56 -12.02
C PHE A 52 -1.01 10.78 -13.18
N VAL A 53 -2.01 9.89 -13.35
CA VAL A 53 -3.00 9.99 -14.42
C VAL A 53 -3.92 11.20 -14.25
N GLN A 54 -4.30 11.52 -13.01
CA GLN A 54 -5.21 12.62 -12.69
C GLN A 54 -4.46 13.94 -12.40
N ARG A 55 -3.13 13.98 -12.57
CA ARG A 55 -2.30 15.12 -12.20
C ARG A 55 -2.84 16.41 -12.82
N ASP A 56 -2.88 16.46 -14.14
CA ASP A 56 -3.18 17.71 -14.83
C ASP A 56 -4.61 18.19 -14.47
N TYR A 57 -5.56 17.26 -14.40
CA TYR A 57 -6.92 17.54 -13.93
C TYR A 57 -6.99 18.09 -12.49
N ILE A 58 -6.29 17.46 -11.53
CA ILE A 58 -6.32 17.87 -10.11
C ILE A 58 -5.63 19.20 -9.89
N PHE A 59 -4.49 19.43 -10.56
CA PHE A 59 -3.72 20.66 -10.39
C PHE A 59 -4.41 21.85 -11.08
N ASP A 60 -5.09 21.63 -12.19
CA ASP A 60 -5.78 22.70 -12.92
C ASP A 60 -7.15 23.04 -12.32
N GLU A 61 -7.97 22.06 -11.93
CA GLU A 61 -9.30 22.33 -11.36
C GLU A 61 -9.32 22.50 -9.83
N TYR A 62 -8.42 21.83 -9.10
CA TYR A 62 -8.45 21.77 -7.63
C TYR A 62 -7.07 21.98 -6.97
N PRO A 63 -6.39 23.10 -7.23
CA PRO A 63 -5.04 23.35 -6.73
C PRO A 63 -4.92 23.32 -5.20
N THR A 64 -5.98 23.72 -4.48
CA THR A 64 -6.03 23.65 -3.01
C THR A 64 -6.09 22.23 -2.46
N ILE A 65 -6.56 21.26 -3.24
CA ILE A 65 -6.69 19.85 -2.87
C ILE A 65 -5.43 19.06 -3.26
N ALA A 66 -4.71 19.51 -4.29
CA ALA A 66 -3.48 18.87 -4.76
C ALA A 66 -2.40 18.74 -3.67
N TYR A 67 -2.15 19.79 -2.88
CA TYR A 67 -1.13 19.78 -1.82
C TYR A 67 -1.43 18.78 -0.69
N PRO A 68 -2.65 18.74 -0.10
CA PRO A 68 -3.05 17.66 0.80
C PRO A 68 -2.86 16.26 0.22
N MET A 69 -3.14 16.07 -1.07
CA MET A 69 -3.00 14.78 -1.74
C MET A 69 -1.54 14.30 -1.75
N ILE A 70 -0.59 15.19 -2.03
CA ILE A 70 0.84 14.90 -1.95
C ILE A 70 1.24 14.53 -0.52
N ALA A 71 0.73 15.25 0.49
CA ALA A 71 1.00 14.93 1.89
C ALA A 71 0.50 13.52 2.26
N VAL A 72 -0.68 13.12 1.77
CA VAL A 72 -1.22 11.76 1.95
C VAL A 72 -0.33 10.71 1.28
N VAL A 73 0.22 10.98 0.09
CA VAL A 73 1.18 10.08 -0.57
C VAL A 73 2.44 9.92 0.28
N LEU A 74 3.04 11.02 0.74
CA LEU A 74 4.24 10.98 1.57
C LEU A 74 3.99 10.23 2.88
N LEU A 75 2.82 10.42 3.50
CA LEU A 75 2.42 9.68 4.69
C LEU A 75 2.26 8.18 4.39
N SER A 76 1.71 7.82 3.24
CA SER A 76 1.57 6.44 2.79
C SER A 76 2.94 5.76 2.59
N TYR A 77 3.91 6.48 2.02
CA TYR A 77 5.30 6.02 1.93
C TYR A 77 5.91 5.79 3.31
N TYR A 78 5.73 6.72 4.22
CA TYR A 78 6.22 6.59 5.60
C TYR A 78 5.66 5.34 6.28
N VAL A 79 4.34 5.11 6.17
CA VAL A 79 3.68 3.92 6.72
C VAL A 79 4.24 2.64 6.09
N PHE A 80 4.40 2.61 4.76
CA PHE A 80 5.00 1.46 4.07
C PHE A 80 6.40 1.14 4.59
N PHE A 81 7.29 2.13 4.66
CA PHE A 81 8.67 1.90 5.13
C PHE A 81 8.72 1.50 6.60
N ARG A 82 7.85 2.06 7.45
CA ARG A 82 7.72 1.66 8.86
C ARG A 82 7.35 0.18 8.98
N ASP A 83 6.34 -0.26 8.23
CA ASP A 83 5.83 -1.63 8.30
C ASP A 83 6.82 -2.62 7.67
N LEU A 84 7.47 -2.24 6.57
CA LEU A 84 8.56 -3.01 5.96
C LEU A 84 9.74 -3.19 6.94
N ASN A 85 10.15 -2.12 7.63
CA ASN A 85 11.24 -2.18 8.61
C ASN A 85 10.86 -3.08 9.80
N SER A 86 9.61 -3.01 10.26
CA SER A 86 9.10 -3.91 11.30
C SER A 86 9.19 -5.37 10.85
N PHE A 87 8.78 -5.68 9.62
CA PHE A 87 8.85 -7.03 9.05
C PHE A 87 10.29 -7.55 8.98
N ILE A 88 11.23 -6.73 8.47
CA ILE A 88 12.65 -7.09 8.38
C ILE A 88 13.23 -7.38 9.76
N LYS A 89 12.91 -6.55 10.77
CA LYS A 89 13.36 -6.77 12.15
C LYS A 89 12.83 -8.08 12.72
N THR A 90 11.53 -8.38 12.56
CA THR A 90 10.94 -9.65 13.05
C THR A 90 11.65 -10.85 12.42
N LYS A 91 11.90 -10.83 11.11
CA LYS A 91 12.61 -11.92 10.43
C LYS A 91 14.07 -12.07 10.85
N LYS A 92 14.77 -10.96 11.13
CA LYS A 92 16.15 -10.99 11.63
C LYS A 92 16.23 -11.66 13.01
N PHE A 93 15.31 -11.31 13.93
CA PHE A 93 15.24 -11.92 15.26
C PHE A 93 14.92 -13.43 15.22
N GLU A 94 14.02 -13.88 14.35
CA GLU A 94 13.74 -15.32 14.17
C GLU A 94 15.00 -16.10 13.75
N LYS A 95 15.81 -15.51 12.84
CA LYS A 95 17.05 -16.11 12.35
C LYS A 95 18.14 -16.18 13.43
N ASP A 96 18.28 -15.11 14.22
CA ASP A 96 19.28 -15.03 15.29
C ASP A 96 18.93 -15.95 16.48
N ALA A 97 17.64 -16.16 16.77
CA ALA A 97 17.18 -17.11 17.80
C ALA A 97 17.42 -18.57 17.37
N SER A 98 17.06 -18.93 16.14
CA SER A 98 17.31 -20.27 15.59
C SER A 98 18.80 -20.62 15.53
N SER A 99 19.69 -19.65 15.29
CA SER A 99 21.14 -19.87 15.28
C SER A 99 21.75 -20.10 16.66
N LYS A 100 21.06 -19.74 17.75
CA LYS A 100 21.53 -19.93 19.13
C LYS A 100 21.13 -21.28 19.72
N GLU A 101 20.07 -21.91 19.23
CA GLU A 101 19.64 -23.25 19.68
C GLU A 101 20.47 -24.40 19.08
N ILE A 102 21.29 -24.12 18.05
CA ILE A 102 22.12 -25.11 17.35
C ILE A 102 23.55 -25.17 17.96
N LYS A 103 23.86 -24.37 18.98
CA LYS A 103 25.14 -24.39 19.72
C LYS A 103 24.95 -24.88 21.14
#